data_AF-A0A3R7M721-F1
#
_entry.id   AF-A0A3R7M721-F1
#
_cell.length_a   1.000
_cell.length_b   1.000
_cell.length_c   1.000
_cell.angle_alpha   90.00
_cell.angle_beta   90.00
_cell.angle_gamma   90.00
#
_symmetry.space_group_name_H-M   'P 1'
#
loop_
_entity.id
_entity.type
_entity.pdbx_description
1 polymer ?
#
loop_
_entity_poly.entity_id
_entity_poly.type
_entity_poly.pdbx_seq_one_letter_code
_entity_poly.pdbx_strand_id
1 'polypeptide(L)'
;MRVPNFFIIGAQKSGTTYLAKMLAEQPDVFFSDPKEPLFFSRPDVNESQYKNYLQTHFAAAGDQTWVGEGSTTYLQWPRALENIKSYVPGTPKFIVCMRQPTEKAISFYLHNWRRARYAPGIRISDTFDPPVSLSPLKTSHYAPGLVNWLNAYPRDTFCFLTFDQLKEEPACFVCAATDFLGVPEPKNVLRKQVNAGFGLAWLGAATT
;
A
#
# COMPACT_ATOMS: atom_id res chain seq x y z
N MET A 1 19.80 15.28 2.72
CA MET A 1 18.59 14.56 3.17
C MET A 1 18.33 13.42 2.20
N ARG A 2 18.08 12.21 2.69
CA ARG A 2 17.75 11.07 1.83
C ARG A 2 16.33 11.26 1.29
N VAL A 3 16.10 10.78 0.07
CA VAL A 3 14.80 10.80 -0.59
C VAL A 3 14.25 9.38 -0.68
N PRO A 4 12.93 9.17 -0.60
CA PRO A 4 12.35 7.85 -0.79
C PRO A 4 12.62 7.34 -2.21
N ASN A 5 13.12 6.11 -2.30
CA ASN A 5 13.43 5.40 -3.54
C ASN A 5 12.65 4.09 -3.71
N PHE A 6 11.77 3.75 -2.76
CA PHE A 6 10.74 2.74 -2.97
C PHE A 6 9.42 3.09 -2.26
N PHE A 7 8.31 2.59 -2.80
CA PHE A 7 6.96 2.93 -2.32
C PHE A 7 6.05 1.71 -2.27
N ILE A 8 5.35 1.51 -1.15
CA ILE A 8 4.18 0.61 -1.10
C ILE A 8 2.94 1.44 -1.47
N ILE A 9 2.62 1.48 -2.77
CA ILE A 9 1.59 2.40 -3.31
C ILE A 9 0.16 1.90 -3.15
N GLY A 10 -0.01 0.65 -2.74
CA GLY A 10 -1.32 0.07 -2.54
C GLY A 10 -1.29 -1.42 -2.33
N ALA A 11 -2.45 -2.05 -2.16
CA ALA A 11 -3.74 -1.41 -1.93
C ALA A 11 -4.09 -1.46 -0.44
N GLN A 12 -4.82 -0.45 0.02
CA GLN A 12 -5.35 -0.45 1.37
C GLN A 12 -6.17 -1.71 1.61
N LYS A 13 -6.00 -2.32 2.80
CA LYS A 13 -6.66 -3.57 3.24
C LYS A 13 -6.12 -4.86 2.59
N SER A 14 -4.92 -4.81 2.02
CA SER A 14 -4.24 -5.95 1.38
C SER A 14 -2.93 -6.37 2.05
N GLY A 15 -2.75 -6.13 3.35
CA GLY A 15 -1.54 -6.58 4.08
C GLY A 15 -0.35 -5.61 4.08
N THR A 16 -0.51 -4.41 3.50
CA THR A 16 0.55 -3.40 3.38
C THR A 16 1.15 -2.92 4.72
N THR A 17 0.37 -2.90 5.80
CA THR A 17 0.87 -2.55 7.15
C THR A 17 1.81 -3.62 7.68
N TYR A 18 1.46 -4.89 7.51
CA TYR A 18 2.31 -6.00 7.90
C TYR A 18 3.61 -5.98 7.09
N LEU A 19 3.51 -5.83 5.77
CA LEU A 19 4.68 -5.74 4.90
C LEU A 19 5.62 -4.60 5.29
N ALA A 20 5.07 -3.40 5.49
CA ALA A 20 5.87 -2.23 5.88
C ALA A 20 6.61 -2.46 7.21
N LYS A 21 5.96 -3.11 8.19
CA LYS A 21 6.62 -3.47 9.44
C LYS A 21 7.80 -4.42 9.21
N MET A 22 7.61 -5.46 8.41
CA MET A 22 8.67 -6.44 8.11
C MET A 22 9.84 -5.82 7.35
N LEU A 23 9.56 -4.92 6.41
CA LEU A 23 10.60 -4.18 5.69
C LEU A 23 11.32 -3.17 6.61
N ALA A 24 10.61 -2.45 7.47
CA ALA A 24 11.20 -1.48 8.40
C ALA A 24 12.09 -2.13 9.48
N GLU A 25 11.93 -3.44 9.73
CA GLU A 25 12.83 -4.20 10.61
C GLU A 25 14.17 -4.57 9.93
N GLN A 26 14.33 -4.33 8.62
CA GLN A 26 15.56 -4.63 7.90
C GLN A 26 16.64 -3.56 8.14
N PRO A 27 17.89 -3.94 8.46
CA PRO A 27 18.97 -2.97 8.70
C PRO A 27 19.22 -2.02 7.53
N ASP A 28 19.01 -2.48 6.30
CA ASP A 28 19.27 -1.73 5.06
C ASP A 28 18.03 -1.00 4.50
N VAL A 29 16.96 -0.93 5.31
CA VAL A 29 15.71 -0.25 4.96
C VAL A 29 15.39 0.79 6.02
N PHE A 30 15.29 2.05 5.60
CA PHE A 30 14.62 3.08 6.37
C PHE A 30 13.19 3.22 5.86
N PHE A 31 12.21 3.24 6.77
CA PHE A 31 10.79 3.41 6.44
C PHE A 31 10.23 4.65 7.14
N SER A 32 9.38 5.41 6.45
CA SER A 32 8.76 6.61 7.01
C SER A 32 7.93 6.31 8.26
N ASP A 33 7.99 7.20 9.25
CA ASP A 33 7.09 7.21 10.40
C ASP A 33 6.30 8.54 10.44
N PRO A 34 4.96 8.53 10.38
CA PRO A 34 4.09 7.38 10.19
C PRO A 34 4.28 6.70 8.82
N LYS A 35 3.86 5.42 8.72
CA LYS A 35 3.90 4.60 7.49
C LYS A 35 3.28 5.30 6.26
N GLU A 36 2.23 6.09 6.46
CA GLU A 36 1.46 6.74 5.38
C GLU A 36 1.51 8.27 5.51
N PRO A 37 2.59 8.94 5.02
CA PRO A 37 2.67 10.40 5.00
C PRO A 37 1.64 11.08 4.08
N LEU A 38 1.15 10.33 3.09
CA LEU A 38 0.15 10.75 2.10
C LEU A 38 0.53 12.02 1.33
N PHE A 39 1.82 12.35 1.26
CA PHE A 39 2.31 13.60 0.66
C PHE A 39 1.94 13.71 -0.82
N PHE A 40 2.25 12.67 -1.60
CA PHE A 40 2.06 12.72 -3.05
C PHE A 40 0.57 12.68 -3.46
N SER A 41 -0.35 12.30 -2.56
CA SER A 41 -1.79 12.41 -2.83
C SER A 41 -2.34 13.82 -2.68
N ARG A 42 -1.58 14.75 -2.09
CA ARG A 42 -2.06 16.11 -1.79
C ARG A 42 -2.21 16.93 -3.07
N PRO A 43 -3.22 17.82 -3.11
CA PRO A 43 -3.30 18.80 -4.18
C PRO A 43 -2.19 19.85 -4.04
N ASP A 44 -1.71 20.33 -5.19
CA ASP A 44 -0.93 21.57 -5.34
C ASP A 44 0.33 21.64 -4.45
N VAL A 45 1.05 20.51 -4.36
CA VAL A 45 2.32 20.45 -3.62
C VAL A 45 3.40 21.29 -4.32
N ASN A 46 4.33 21.85 -3.54
CA ASN A 46 5.47 22.62 -4.03
C ASN A 46 6.80 22.21 -3.39
N GLU A 47 7.90 22.77 -3.89
CA GLU A 47 9.26 22.49 -3.42
C GLU A 47 9.47 22.68 -1.91
N SER A 48 8.88 23.73 -1.33
CA SER A 48 9.00 23.98 0.12
C SER A 48 8.31 22.89 0.92
N GLN A 49 7.12 22.48 0.49
CA GLN A 49 6.37 21.39 1.11
C GLN A 49 7.07 20.04 0.90
N TYR A 50 7.71 19.81 -0.24
CA TYR A 50 8.50 18.59 -0.47
C TYR A 50 9.73 18.54 0.44
N LYS A 51 10.46 19.64 0.60
CA LYS A 51 11.56 19.73 1.57
C LYS A 51 11.07 19.46 3.00
N ASN A 52 9.93 20.02 3.39
CA ASN A 52 9.34 19.75 4.69
C ASN A 52 8.92 18.28 4.85
N TYR A 53 8.38 17.66 3.80
CA TYR A 53 8.08 16.23 3.77
C TYR A 53 9.33 15.37 4.02
N LEU A 54 10.43 15.66 3.33
CA LEU A 54 11.71 14.99 3.54
C LEU A 54 12.23 15.18 4.96
N GLN A 55 12.22 16.43 5.46
CA GLN A 55 12.68 16.75 6.81
C GLN A 55 11.82 16.06 7.88
N THR A 56 10.50 15.98 7.69
CA THR A 56 9.58 15.41 8.67
C THR A 56 9.71 13.89 8.74
N HIS A 57 9.81 13.22 7.59
CA HIS A 57 9.65 11.77 7.53
C HIS A 57 10.95 10.99 7.27
N PHE A 58 12.02 11.67 6.82
CA PHE A 58 13.26 11.01 6.38
C PHE A 58 14.54 11.66 6.91
N ALA A 59 14.45 12.63 7.83
CA ALA A 59 15.63 13.24 8.45
C ALA A 59 16.50 12.23 9.22
N ALA A 60 15.89 11.17 9.76
CA ALA A 60 16.58 10.11 10.49
C ALA A 60 17.13 8.99 9.59
N ALA A 61 16.93 9.06 8.27
CA ALA A 61 17.49 8.10 7.34
C ALA A 61 19.02 8.29 7.26
N GLY A 62 19.77 7.24 7.56
CA GLY A 62 21.22 7.19 7.45
C GLY A 62 21.64 6.62 6.10
N ASP A 63 22.55 5.63 6.14
CA ASP A 63 23.18 5.04 4.96
C ASP A 63 22.39 3.86 4.35
N GLN A 64 21.17 3.59 4.83
CA GLN A 64 20.31 2.52 4.31
C GLN A 64 20.10 2.65 2.81
N THR A 65 20.35 1.59 2.05
CA THR A 65 20.15 1.53 0.59
C THR A 65 18.72 1.90 0.22
N TRP A 66 17.75 1.37 0.96
CA TRP A 66 16.34 1.56 0.70
C TRP A 66 15.73 2.56 1.66
N VAL A 67 15.11 3.59 1.12
CA VAL A 67 14.36 4.59 1.88
C VAL A 67 12.96 4.61 1.30
N GLY A 68 11.94 4.34 2.12
CA GLY A 68 10.60 4.18 1.57
C GLY A 68 9.47 4.63 2.46
N GLU A 69 8.31 4.76 1.84
CA GLU A 69 7.04 4.98 2.51
C GLU A 69 5.97 4.05 1.94
N GLY A 70 4.79 4.04 2.56
CA GLY A 70 3.75 3.11 2.14
C GLY A 70 2.35 3.65 2.23
N SER A 71 2.12 4.81 1.62
CA SER A 71 0.82 5.45 1.43
C SER A 71 -0.05 4.65 0.47
N THR A 72 -1.01 3.91 1.02
CA THR A 72 -1.71 2.83 0.31
C THR A 72 -2.77 3.27 -0.71
N THR A 73 -2.96 4.59 -0.82
CA THR A 73 -3.93 5.23 -1.72
C THR A 73 -3.32 5.68 -3.05
N TYR A 74 -1.98 5.70 -3.17
CA TYR A 74 -1.29 6.22 -4.34
C TYR A 74 -1.63 5.49 -5.64
N LEU A 75 -1.86 4.17 -5.58
CA LEU A 75 -2.26 3.39 -6.75
C LEU A 75 -3.49 3.98 -7.47
N GLN A 76 -4.41 4.61 -6.73
CA GLN A 76 -5.69 5.08 -7.25
C GLN A 76 -5.81 6.59 -7.31
N TRP A 77 -4.96 7.32 -6.60
CA TRP A 77 -5.00 8.77 -6.59
C TRP A 77 -4.23 9.31 -7.80
N PRO A 78 -4.89 9.97 -8.77
CA PRO A 78 -4.22 10.39 -10.01
C PRO A 78 -3.00 11.29 -9.76
N ARG A 79 -3.12 12.23 -8.80
CA ARG A 79 -2.04 13.18 -8.45
C ARG A 79 -0.80 12.50 -7.86
N ALA A 80 -0.92 11.30 -7.28
CA ALA A 80 0.21 10.63 -6.64
C ALA A 80 1.30 10.29 -7.66
N LEU A 81 0.91 9.75 -8.81
CA LEU A 81 1.85 9.42 -9.88
C LEU A 81 2.54 10.69 -10.43
N GLU A 82 1.77 11.75 -10.70
CA GLU A 82 2.29 13.03 -11.21
C GLU A 82 3.27 13.69 -10.24
N ASN A 83 2.92 13.72 -8.95
CA ASN A 83 3.78 14.30 -7.93
C ASN A 83 5.05 13.45 -7.72
N ILE A 84 4.95 12.12 -7.72
CA ILE A 84 6.13 11.25 -7.62
C ILE A 84 7.09 11.49 -8.79
N LYS A 85 6.56 11.56 -10.02
CA LYS A 85 7.39 11.87 -11.21
C LYS A 85 8.08 13.22 -11.12
N SER A 86 7.43 14.21 -10.50
CA SER A 86 7.95 15.58 -10.43
C SER A 86 9.04 15.74 -9.37
N TYR A 87 8.92 15.05 -8.23
CA TYR A 87 9.76 15.32 -7.05
C TYR A 87 10.73 14.19 -6.69
N VAL A 88 10.44 12.94 -7.07
CA VAL A 88 11.28 11.79 -6.74
C VAL A 88 12.32 11.61 -7.86
N PRO A 89 13.61 11.77 -7.57
CA PRO A 89 14.63 11.61 -8.59
C PRO A 89 14.83 10.14 -8.97
N GLY A 90 15.22 9.91 -10.23
CA GLY A 90 15.55 8.58 -10.73
C GLY A 90 14.32 7.69 -10.93
N THR A 91 14.55 6.38 -10.87
CA THR A 91 13.52 5.36 -11.08
C THR A 91 13.31 4.60 -9.77
N PRO A 92 12.31 4.98 -8.96
CA PRO A 92 12.01 4.28 -7.71
C PRO A 92 11.38 2.91 -7.97
N LYS A 93 11.38 2.06 -6.94
CA LYS A 93 10.67 0.78 -6.93
C LYS A 93 9.26 0.90 -6.33
N PHE A 94 8.34 0.08 -6.80
CA PHE A 94 6.95 0.09 -6.39
C PHE A 94 6.50 -1.31 -5.94
N ILE A 95 5.85 -1.37 -4.79
CA ILE A 95 5.24 -2.61 -4.29
C ILE A 95 3.73 -2.42 -4.24
N VAL A 96 3.00 -3.36 -4.82
CA VAL A 96 1.55 -3.36 -4.91
C VAL A 96 0.99 -4.65 -4.31
N CYS A 97 0.42 -4.56 -3.12
CA CYS A 97 -0.30 -5.64 -2.46
C CYS A 97 -1.78 -5.61 -2.87
N MET A 98 -2.25 -6.61 -3.62
CA MET A 98 -3.63 -6.72 -4.05
C MET A 98 -4.40 -7.72 -3.20
N ARG A 99 -5.72 -7.62 -3.21
CA ARG A 99 -6.63 -8.59 -2.60
C ARG A 99 -7.77 -8.83 -3.57
N GLN A 100 -8.44 -9.98 -3.48
CA GLN A 100 -9.69 -10.20 -4.19
C GLN A 100 -10.60 -8.95 -4.03
N PRO A 101 -11.04 -8.32 -5.15
CA PRO A 101 -11.65 -6.98 -5.10
C PRO A 101 -12.88 -6.86 -4.19
N THR A 102 -13.78 -7.84 -4.20
CA THR A 102 -14.97 -7.86 -3.35
C THR A 102 -14.60 -7.99 -1.88
N GLU A 103 -13.66 -8.86 -1.54
CA GLU A 103 -13.21 -8.98 -0.16
C GLU A 103 -12.52 -7.69 0.33
N LYS A 104 -11.74 -7.05 -0.55
CA LYS A 104 -11.09 -5.76 -0.29
C LYS A 104 -12.13 -4.66 -0.08
N ALA A 105 -13.16 -4.61 -0.91
CA ALA A 105 -14.29 -3.70 -0.81
C ALA A 105 -15.01 -3.84 0.53
N ILE A 106 -15.32 -5.07 0.95
CA ILE A 106 -15.95 -5.34 2.25
C ILE A 106 -15.04 -4.92 3.40
N SER A 107 -13.74 -5.27 3.34
CA SER A 107 -12.78 -4.88 4.37
C SER A 107 -12.60 -3.36 4.49
N PHE A 108 -12.64 -2.65 3.36
CA PHE A 108 -12.60 -1.19 3.31
C PHE A 108 -13.87 -0.57 3.88
N TYR A 109 -15.05 -1.10 3.52
CA TYR A 109 -16.32 -0.65 4.05
C TYR A 109 -16.37 -0.77 5.58
N LEU A 110 -16.05 -1.95 6.12
CA LEU A 110 -16.02 -2.20 7.56
C LEU A 110 -15.00 -1.31 8.28
N HIS A 111 -13.85 -1.02 7.65
CA HIS A 111 -12.86 -0.12 8.21
C HIS A 111 -13.40 1.32 8.36
N ASN A 112 -14.06 1.85 7.33
CA ASN A 112 -14.62 3.19 7.38
C ASN A 112 -15.84 3.27 8.30
N TRP A 113 -16.67 2.22 8.35
CA TRP A 113 -17.76 2.11 9.32
C TRP A 113 -17.25 2.15 10.77
N ARG A 114 -16.24 1.34 11.11
CA ARG A 114 -15.61 1.34 12.46
C ARG A 114 -14.98 2.67 12.84
N ARG A 115 -14.57 3.47 11.85
CA ARG A 115 -14.03 4.82 12.05
C ARG A 115 -15.10 5.91 12.04
N ALA A 116 -16.38 5.54 12.09
CA ALA A 116 -17.53 6.45 12.03
C ALA A 116 -17.50 7.38 10.80
N ARG A 117 -16.94 6.92 9.68
CA ARG A 117 -16.90 7.67 8.41
C ARG A 117 -18.13 7.42 7.53
N TYR A 118 -18.92 6.41 7.88
CA TYR A 118 -20.26 6.20 7.32
C TYR A 118 -21.29 6.38 8.41
N ALA A 119 -22.45 6.94 8.03
CA ALA A 119 -23.57 7.05 8.94
C ALA A 119 -24.10 5.66 9.34
N PRO A 120 -24.67 5.51 10.55
CA PRO A 120 -25.37 4.28 10.94
C PRO A 120 -26.44 3.88 9.90
N GLY A 121 -26.55 2.57 9.63
CA GLY A 121 -27.55 2.02 8.70
C GLY A 121 -27.20 2.07 7.21
N ILE A 122 -26.13 2.77 6.82
CA ILE A 122 -25.64 2.81 5.42
C ILE A 122 -25.18 1.42 4.98
N ARG A 123 -25.69 0.91 3.85
CA ARG A 123 -25.25 -0.36 3.26
C ARG A 123 -23.99 -0.15 2.42
N ILE A 124 -23.24 -1.22 2.18
CA ILE A 124 -22.05 -1.14 1.32
C ILE A 124 -22.38 -0.66 -0.09
N SER A 125 -23.53 -1.07 -0.65
CA SER A 125 -24.04 -0.63 -1.96
C SER A 125 -24.24 0.88 -2.03
N ASP A 126 -24.65 1.50 -0.93
CA ASP A 126 -24.93 2.94 -0.87
C ASP A 126 -23.63 3.76 -0.85
N THR A 127 -22.48 3.09 -0.72
CA THR A 127 -21.15 3.71 -0.68
C THR A 127 -20.36 3.54 -1.98
N PHE A 128 -20.99 3.14 -3.10
CA PHE A 128 -20.26 2.93 -4.36
C PHE A 128 -19.88 4.22 -5.09
N ASP A 129 -20.73 5.25 -5.07
CA ASP A 129 -20.52 6.51 -5.79
C ASP A 129 -19.77 7.68 -5.10
N PRO A 130 -19.42 7.68 -3.80
CA PRO A 130 -18.72 8.78 -3.18
C PRO A 130 -17.29 8.94 -3.75
N PRO A 131 -16.53 9.97 -3.34
CA PRO A 131 -15.12 10.10 -3.69
C PRO A 131 -14.35 8.82 -3.37
N VAL A 132 -13.25 8.59 -4.11
CA VAL A 132 -12.43 7.37 -3.96
C VAL A 132 -11.94 7.15 -2.51
N SER A 133 -11.79 8.19 -1.68
CA SER A 133 -11.47 8.05 -0.24
C SER A 133 -12.52 7.31 0.58
N LEU A 134 -13.75 7.19 0.06
CA LEU A 134 -14.90 6.61 0.75
C LEU A 134 -15.61 5.53 -0.08
N SER A 135 -15.15 5.22 -1.29
CA SER A 135 -15.80 4.23 -2.15
C SER A 135 -15.08 2.87 -2.12
N PRO A 136 -15.66 1.81 -1.52
CA PRO A 136 -15.11 0.46 -1.61
C PRO A 136 -15.07 -0.07 -3.05
N LEU A 137 -15.99 0.34 -3.93
CA LEU A 137 -16.00 -0.04 -5.34
C LEU A 137 -14.83 0.58 -6.09
N LYS A 138 -14.74 1.92 -6.10
CA LYS A 138 -13.68 2.65 -6.80
C LYS A 138 -12.31 2.23 -6.27
N THR A 139 -12.20 1.98 -4.96
CA THR A 139 -10.92 1.53 -4.38
C THR A 139 -10.58 0.07 -4.58
N SER A 140 -11.45 -0.73 -5.17
CA SER A 140 -11.15 -2.13 -5.51
C SER A 140 -11.00 -2.33 -7.01
N HIS A 141 -11.28 -1.30 -7.81
CA HIS A 141 -11.07 -1.28 -9.25
C HIS A 141 -9.60 -0.92 -9.58
N TYR A 142 -8.71 -1.92 -9.54
CA TYR A 142 -7.27 -1.68 -9.66
C TYR A 142 -6.79 -1.33 -11.07
N ALA A 143 -7.45 -1.86 -12.11
CA ALA A 143 -6.94 -1.83 -13.48
C ALA A 143 -6.58 -0.41 -13.98
N PRO A 144 -7.43 0.63 -13.82
CA PRO A 144 -7.09 1.98 -14.29
C PRO A 144 -5.82 2.54 -13.63
N GLY A 145 -5.68 2.32 -12.32
CA GLY A 145 -4.46 2.71 -11.58
C GLY A 145 -3.25 1.96 -12.11
N LEU A 146 -3.31 0.62 -12.14
CA LEU A 146 -2.20 -0.22 -12.59
C LEU A 146 -1.72 0.15 -14.00
N VAL A 147 -2.64 0.36 -14.94
CA VAL A 147 -2.31 0.77 -16.32
C VAL A 147 -1.57 2.11 -16.32
N ASN A 148 -2.04 3.11 -15.58
CA ASN A 148 -1.39 4.42 -15.51
C ASN A 148 0.04 4.33 -14.95
N TRP A 149 0.21 3.55 -13.87
CA TRP A 149 1.51 3.36 -13.24
C TRP A 149 2.49 2.59 -14.13
N LEU A 150 2.03 1.52 -14.79
CA LEU A 150 2.84 0.71 -15.71
C LEU A 150 3.17 1.41 -17.03
N ASN A 151 2.36 2.39 -17.45
CA ASN A 151 2.69 3.25 -18.59
C ASN A 151 3.76 4.29 -18.22
N ALA A 152 3.87 4.65 -16.94
CA ALA A 152 4.79 5.68 -16.47
C ALA A 152 6.16 5.14 -16.03
N TYR A 153 6.23 3.89 -15.59
CA TYR A 153 7.45 3.25 -15.11
C TYR A 153 7.61 1.84 -15.68
N PRO A 154 8.85 1.38 -15.93
CA PRO A 154 9.11 0.03 -16.43
C PRO A 154 8.55 -1.07 -15.52
N ARG A 155 8.10 -2.18 -16.10
CA ARG A 155 7.46 -3.27 -15.33
C ARG A 155 8.38 -3.88 -14.26
N ASP A 156 9.69 -3.94 -14.49
CA ASP A 156 10.67 -4.50 -13.57
C ASP A 156 10.88 -3.64 -12.30
N THR A 157 10.36 -2.42 -12.27
CA THR A 157 10.32 -1.59 -11.05
C THR A 157 9.10 -1.90 -10.17
N PHE A 158 8.28 -2.89 -10.52
CA PHE A 158 7.10 -3.29 -9.75
C PHE A 158 7.20 -4.71 -9.18
N CYS A 159 6.87 -4.84 -7.90
CA CYS A 159 6.56 -6.10 -7.25
C CYS A 159 5.06 -6.17 -6.94
N PHE A 160 4.40 -7.23 -7.42
CA PHE A 160 2.99 -7.48 -7.19
C PHE A 160 2.83 -8.64 -6.22
N LEU A 161 2.10 -8.40 -5.14
CA LEU A 161 1.83 -9.37 -4.09
C LEU A 161 0.33 -9.53 -3.93
N THR A 162 -0.12 -10.68 -3.47
CA THR A 162 -1.53 -10.94 -3.21
C THR A 162 -1.77 -11.20 -1.72
N PHE A 163 -2.94 -10.81 -1.24
CA PHE A 163 -3.33 -11.06 0.14
C PHE A 163 -3.53 -12.55 0.43
N ASP A 164 -3.85 -13.35 -0.60
CA ASP A 164 -3.97 -14.80 -0.47
C ASP A 164 -2.60 -15.43 -0.21
N GLN A 165 -1.54 -15.00 -0.90
CA GLN A 165 -0.16 -15.37 -0.54
C GLN A 165 0.16 -15.03 0.91
N LEU A 166 -0.26 -13.85 1.41
CA LEU A 166 -0.04 -13.50 2.82
C LEU A 166 -0.80 -14.41 3.79
N LYS A 167 -1.99 -14.90 3.41
CA LYS A 167 -2.80 -15.79 4.26
C LYS A 167 -2.23 -17.20 4.30
N GLU A 168 -1.85 -17.72 3.12
CA GLU A 168 -1.41 -19.09 2.93
C GLU A 168 0.06 -19.25 3.33
N GLU A 169 0.92 -18.36 2.84
CA GLU A 169 2.38 -18.43 2.98
C GLU A 169 2.95 -17.04 3.35
N PRO A 170 2.75 -16.56 4.59
CA PRO A 170 3.20 -15.22 4.98
C PRO A 170 4.70 -15.00 4.81
N ALA A 171 5.50 -16.07 4.95
CA ALA A 171 6.92 -16.09 4.64
C ALA A 171 7.19 -15.71 3.18
N CYS A 172 6.62 -16.44 2.24
CA CYS A 172 6.79 -16.18 0.81
C CYS A 172 6.31 -14.79 0.40
N PHE A 173 5.23 -14.28 1.01
CA PHE A 173 4.75 -12.92 0.76
C PHE A 173 5.80 -11.85 1.12
N VAL A 174 6.50 -12.02 2.24
CA VAL A 174 7.57 -11.10 2.66
C VAL A 174 8.84 -11.32 1.85
N CYS A 175 9.23 -12.58 1.62
CA CYS A 175 10.42 -12.90 0.82
C CYS A 175 10.35 -12.32 -0.59
N ALA A 176 9.19 -12.39 -1.25
CA ALA A 176 9.02 -11.80 -2.57
C ALA A 176 9.29 -10.27 -2.60
N ALA A 177 8.98 -9.56 -1.51
CA ALA A 177 9.31 -8.14 -1.39
C ALA A 177 10.80 -7.91 -1.08
N THR A 178 11.40 -8.73 -0.21
CA THR A 178 12.82 -8.58 0.15
C THR A 178 13.73 -8.97 -1.00
N ASP A 179 13.42 -10.04 -1.74
CA ASP A 179 14.12 -10.45 -2.95
C ASP A 179 14.05 -9.36 -4.02
N PHE A 180 12.86 -8.77 -4.19
CA PHE A 180 12.67 -7.66 -5.11
C PHE A 180 13.53 -6.43 -4.73
N LEU A 181 13.75 -6.17 -3.45
CA LEU A 181 14.65 -5.11 -2.96
C LEU A 181 16.12 -5.58 -2.87
N GLY A 182 16.40 -6.88 -2.97
CA GLY A 182 17.75 -7.43 -2.76
C GLY A 182 18.23 -7.35 -1.31
N VAL A 183 17.31 -7.41 -0.34
CA VAL A 183 17.64 -7.43 1.10
C VAL A 183 17.36 -8.79 1.72
N PRO A 184 18.00 -9.16 2.85
CA PRO A 184 17.76 -10.44 3.51
C PRO A 184 16.31 -10.63 4.00
N GLU A 185 15.91 -11.88 4.23
CA GLU A 185 14.62 -12.20 4.85
C GLU A 185 14.58 -11.68 6.32
N PRO A 186 13.48 -11.06 6.76
CA PRO A 186 13.33 -10.66 8.15
C PRO A 186 13.27 -11.85 9.12
N LYS A 187 13.82 -11.69 10.33
CA LYS A 187 13.84 -12.76 11.33
C LYS A 187 12.45 -13.09 11.90
N ASN A 188 11.57 -12.09 11.96
CA ASN A 188 10.27 -12.18 12.66
C ASN A 188 9.09 -12.41 11.72
N VAL A 189 9.33 -12.96 10.52
CA VAL A 189 8.25 -13.25 9.58
C VAL A 189 7.34 -14.33 10.17
N LEU A 190 6.04 -14.10 10.02
CA LEU A 190 5.03 -15.04 10.46
C LEU A 190 5.16 -16.31 9.61
N ARG A 191 5.10 -17.47 10.26
CA ARG A 191 5.09 -18.77 9.57
C ARG A 191 3.67 -19.33 9.40
N LYS A 192 2.68 -18.68 10.01
CA LYS A 192 1.25 -19.00 9.88
C LYS A 192 0.40 -17.75 10.09
N GLN A 193 -0.84 -17.78 9.60
CA GLN A 193 -1.79 -16.72 9.84
C GLN A 193 -2.13 -16.58 11.34
N VAL A 194 -2.03 -15.36 11.89
CA VAL A 194 -2.34 -15.07 13.31
C VAL A 194 -3.61 -14.24 13.50
N ASN A 195 -4.17 -13.67 12.44
CA ASN A 195 -5.42 -12.91 12.46
C ASN A 195 -6.20 -13.16 11.18
N ALA A 196 -7.16 -14.09 11.23
CA ALA A 196 -8.17 -14.18 10.19
C ALA A 196 -9.10 -12.98 10.36
N GLY A 197 -9.22 -12.15 9.31
CA GLY A 197 -10.35 -11.22 9.23
C GLY A 197 -11.68 -12.01 9.24
N PHE A 198 -12.81 -11.32 9.17
CA PHE A 198 -14.09 -12.01 9.05
C PHE A 198 -14.06 -12.99 7.87
N GLY A 199 -14.38 -14.26 8.14
CA GLY A 199 -14.58 -15.25 7.10
C GLY A 199 -15.75 -14.82 6.24
N LEU A 200 -15.49 -14.56 4.97
CA LEU A 200 -16.55 -14.29 4.00
C LEU A 200 -17.03 -15.63 3.46
N ALA A 201 -18.30 -15.92 3.64
CA ALA A 201 -18.96 -17.05 3.02
C ALA A 201 -19.62 -16.58 1.72
N TRP A 202 -19.27 -17.21 0.62
CA TRP A 202 -19.91 -16.96 -0.67
C TRP A 202 -21.16 -17.84 -0.77
N LEU A 203 -22.31 -17.23 -1.10
CA LEU A 203 -23.53 -17.99 -1.37
C LEU A 203 -23.27 -18.93 -2.56
N GLY A 204 -23.38 -20.23 -2.34
CA GLY A 204 -23.09 -21.27 -3.34
C GLY A 204 -21.69 -21.89 -3.27
N ALA A 205 -20.80 -21.40 -2.38
CA ALA A 205 -19.61 -22.17 -2.02
C ALA A 205 -20.07 -23.31 -1.11
N ALA A 206 -20.08 -24.54 -1.64
CA ALA A 206 -20.32 -25.73 -0.83
C ALA A 206 -19.28 -25.75 0.31
N THR A 207 -19.76 -25.81 1.55
CA THR A 207 -18.93 -26.22 2.68
C THR A 207 -18.56 -27.68 2.46
N THR A 208 -17.39 -27.93 1.89
CA THR A 208 -16.75 -29.26 1.94
C THR A 208 -16.09 -29.46 3.28
#